data_AF-A0A7J4IQB6-F1
#
_entry.id   AF-A0A7J4IQB6-F1
#
_cell.length_a   1.000
_cell.length_b   1.000
_cell.length_c   1.000
_cell.angle_alpha   90.00
_cell.angle_beta   90.00
_cell.angle_gamma   90.00
#
_symmetry.space_group_name_H-M   'P 1'
#
loop_
_entity.id
_entity.type
_entity.pdbx_description
1 polymer ?
#
loop_
_entity_poly.entity_id
_entity_poly.type
_entity_poly.pdbx_seq_one_letter_code
_entity_poly.pdbx_strand_id
1 'polypeptide(L)' 'MSNDIKTYFREAILAVGLVFLLLGSMWLATGMFPPMVVVESGSMKHTEDGSLGAIDPGDLILVMNPDRTEIITFVEA' A
#
# COMPACT_ATOMS: atom_id res chain seq x y z
N MET A 1 -38.25 -2.39 11.45
CA MET A 1 -37.64 -1.08 11.79
C MET A 1 -36.55 -1.16 12.85
N SER A 2 -36.72 -1.81 14.02
CA SER A 2 -35.61 -1.92 14.98
C SER A 2 -34.50 -2.91 14.56
N ASN A 3 -34.87 -3.96 13.82
CA ASN A 3 -33.91 -4.96 13.34
C ASN A 3 -33.05 -4.45 12.18
N ASP A 4 -33.61 -3.61 11.31
CA ASP A 4 -32.90 -3.05 10.16
C ASP A 4 -31.76 -2.13 10.62
N ILE A 5 -32.02 -1.30 11.64
CA ILE A 5 -31.01 -0.42 12.26
C ILE A 5 -29.86 -1.24 12.86
N LYS A 6 -30.17 -2.36 13.53
CA LYS A 6 -29.14 -3.26 14.08
C LYS A 6 -28.29 -3.91 12.98
N THR A 7 -28.89 -4.27 11.86
CA THR A 7 -28.19 -4.83 10.70
C THR A 7 -27.24 -3.82 10.09
N TYR A 8 -27.71 -2.61 9.78
CA TYR A 8 -26.86 -1.55 9.23
C TYR A 8 -25.74 -1.14 10.19
N PHE A 9 -26.00 -1.10 11.50
CA PHE A 9 -24.97 -0.80 12.49
C PHE A 9 -23.87 -1.87 12.53
N ARG A 10 -24.25 -3.15 12.48
CA ARG A 10 -23.30 -4.26 12.41
C ARG A 10 -22.47 -4.19 11.13
N GLU A 11 -23.11 -3.95 10.00
CA GLU A 11 -22.42 -3.83 8.70
C GLU A 11 -21.44 -2.65 8.67
N ALA A 12 -21.83 -1.50 9.23
CA ALA A 12 -20.94 -0.35 9.36
C ALA A 12 -19.71 -0.68 10.22
N ILE A 13 -19.88 -1.36 11.36
CA ILE A 13 -18.76 -1.78 12.22
C ILE A 13 -17.84 -2.75 11.47
N LEU A 14 -18.41 -3.73 10.76
CA LEU A 14 -17.61 -4.69 10.01
C LEU A 14 -16.84 -4.03 8.86
N ALA A 15 -17.47 -3.13 8.11
CA ALA A 15 -16.82 -2.41 7.02
C ALA A 15 -15.70 -1.50 7.53
N VAL A 16 -15.96 -0.72 8.58
CA VAL A 16 -14.95 0.15 9.20
C VAL A 16 -13.81 -0.69 9.77
N GLY A 17 -14.14 -1.77 10.50
CA GLY A 17 -13.16 -2.69 11.06
C GLY A 17 -12.27 -3.32 9.98
N LEU A 18 -12.83 -3.71 8.84
CA LEU A 18 -12.08 -4.25 7.71
C LEU A 18 -11.10 -3.21 7.14
N VAL A 19 -11.55 -1.97 6.92
CA VAL A 19 -10.69 -0.89 6.39
C VAL A 19 -9.52 -0.62 7.34
N PHE A 20 -9.80 -0.50 8.64
CA PHE A 20 -8.75 -0.30 9.64
C PHE A 20 -7.80 -1.50 9.74
N LEU A 21 -8.31 -2.72 9.61
CA LEU A 21 -7.47 -3.92 9.61
C LEU A 21 -6.53 -3.90 8.41
N LEU A 22 -7.02 -3.62 7.20
CA LEU A 22 -6.20 -3.56 6.00
C LEU A 22 -5.17 -2.43 6.05
N LEU A 23 -5.60 -1.19 6.26
CA LEU A 23 -4.70 -0.04 6.32
C LEU A 23 -3.73 -0.12 7.50
N GLY A 24 -4.21 -0.58 8.66
CA GLY A 24 -3.38 -0.79 9.84
C GLY A 24 -2.34 -1.89 9.64
N SER A 25 -2.71 -3.02 9.03
CA SER A 25 -1.76 -4.09 8.72
C SER A 25 -0.69 -3.64 7.73
N MET A 26 -1.06 -2.90 6.69
CA MET A 26 -0.11 -2.34 5.74
C MET A 26 0.83 -1.34 6.41
N TRP A 27 0.30 -0.44 7.24
CA TRP A 27 1.12 0.52 7.98
C TRP A 27 2.10 -0.16 8.93
N LEU A 28 1.68 -1.21 9.64
CA LEU A 28 2.56 -1.98 10.52
C LEU A 28 3.66 -2.71 9.73
N ALA A 29 3.34 -3.23 8.54
CA ALA A 29 4.29 -3.91 7.67
C ALA A 29 5.32 -2.94 7.08
N THR A 30 4.85 -1.82 6.52
CA THR A 30 5.72 -0.85 5.82
C THR A 30 6.47 0.08 6.77
N GLY A 31 5.87 0.44 7.90
CA GLY A 31 6.41 1.42 8.84
C GLY A 31 6.35 2.87 8.35
N MET A 32 5.60 3.14 7.27
CA MET A 32 5.40 4.47 6.67
C MET A 32 3.91 4.72 6.40
N PHE A 33 3.46 5.96 6.57
CA PHE A 33 2.12 6.39 6.19
C PHE A 33 2.21 7.62 5.27
N PRO A 34 1.59 7.62 4.06
CA PRO A 34 0.73 6.59 3.49
C PRO A 34 1.49 5.32 3.08
N PRO A 35 0.96 4.10 3.34
CA PRO A 35 1.70 2.86 3.08
C PRO A 35 1.75 2.46 1.60
N MET A 36 0.85 3.02 0.78
CA MET A 36 0.73 2.72 -0.64
C MET A 36 0.60 4.03 -1.43
N VAL A 37 1.33 4.14 -2.53
CA VAL A 37 1.30 5.29 -3.45
C VAL A 37 1.20 4.82 -4.89
N VAL A 38 0.65 5.68 -5.74
CA VAL A 38 0.59 5.45 -7.19
C VAL A 38 1.82 6.05 -7.85
N VAL A 39 2.37 5.36 -8.83
CA VAL A 39 3.48 5.88 -9.63
C VAL A 39 2.92 6.81 -10.71
N GLU A 40 3.26 8.09 -10.64
CA GLU A 40 2.79 9.09 -11.62
C GLU A 40 3.81 9.34 -12.75
N SER A 41 5.09 9.00 -12.55
CA SER A 41 6.14 9.36 -13.49
C SER A 41 6.41 8.26 -14.52
N GLY A 42 6.33 8.64 -15.80
CA GLY A 42 6.83 7.84 -16.93
C GLY A 42 8.35 7.75 -17.03
N SER A 43 9.11 8.43 -16.16
CA SER A 43 10.58 8.38 -16.19
C SER A 43 11.15 7.00 -15.83
N MET A 44 10.35 6.15 -15.19
CA MET A 44 10.71 4.77 -14.85
C MET A 44 10.38 3.77 -15.97
N LYS A 45 9.71 4.24 -17.03
CA LYS A 45 9.36 3.45 -18.22
C LYS A 45 10.55 3.44 -19.18
N HIS A 46 11.22 2.30 -19.29
CA HIS A 46 12.42 2.16 -20.14
C HIS A 46 12.11 1.75 -21.60
N THR A 47 10.86 1.42 -21.92
CA THR A 47 10.40 1.00 -23.27
C THR A 47 8.92 1.33 -23.46
N GLU A 48 8.48 1.70 -24.67
CA GLU A 48 7.10 2.16 -24.91
C GLU A 48 6.02 1.11 -24.61
N ASP A 49 6.33 -0.18 -24.78
CA ASP A 49 5.38 -1.29 -24.60
C ASP A 49 5.32 -1.86 -23.16
N GLY A 50 6.05 -1.26 -22.21
CA GLY A 50 6.18 -1.81 -20.86
C GLY A 50 7.07 -3.06 -20.86
N SER A 51 7.79 -3.29 -19.77
CA SER A 51 8.66 -4.47 -19.63
C SER A 51 8.31 -5.17 -18.34
N LEU A 52 8.29 -6.51 -18.36
CA LEU A 52 8.21 -7.31 -17.13
C LEU A 52 9.36 -6.91 -16.20
N GLY A 53 9.01 -6.41 -15.00
CA GLY A 53 9.96 -5.91 -14.00
C GLY A 53 10.28 -4.41 -14.10
N ALA A 54 9.74 -3.68 -15.07
CA ALA A 54 9.71 -2.23 -15.05
C ALA A 54 8.52 -1.73 -14.23
N ILE A 55 8.63 -0.51 -13.71
CA ILE A 55 7.55 0.15 -12.99
C ILE A 55 6.85 1.08 -13.97
N ASP A 56 5.57 0.79 -14.24
CA ASP A 56 4.76 1.56 -15.16
C ASP A 56 3.96 2.65 -14.41
N PRO A 57 3.67 3.78 -15.06
CA PRO A 57 2.74 4.77 -14.53
C PRO A 57 1.37 4.14 -14.26
N GLY A 58 0.84 4.33 -13.06
CA GLY A 58 -0.39 3.72 -12.59
C GLY A 58 -0.19 2.50 -11.68
N ASP A 59 1.03 1.99 -11.54
CA ASP A 59 1.32 0.92 -10.58
C ASP A 59 1.19 1.42 -9.14
N LEU A 60 0.69 0.53 -8.27
CA LEU A 60 0.63 0.75 -6.82
C LEU A 60 1.83 0.12 -6.15
N ILE A 61 2.61 0.94 -5.45
CA ILE A 61 3.81 0.49 -4.73
C ILE A 61 3.65 0.70 -3.23
N LEU A 62 4.22 -0.22 -2.44
CA LEU A 62 4.30 -0.10 -0.99
C LEU A 62 5.61 0.60 -0.59
N VAL A 63 5.52 1.66 0.20
CA VAL A 63 6.68 2.45 0.61
C VAL A 63 7.20 1.93 1.95
N MET A 64 8.37 1.28 1.95
CA MET A 64 8.99 0.74 3.16
C MET A 64 9.80 1.81 3.89
N ASN A 65 9.77 1.80 5.23
CA ASN A 65 10.61 2.68 6.03
C ASN A 65 12.10 2.28 5.89
N PRO A 66 13.00 3.19 5.45
CA PRO A 66 14.42 2.88 5.26
C PRO A 66 15.13 2.54 6.58
N ASP A 67 14.65 3.04 7.72
CA ASP A 67 15.23 2.75 9.04
C ASP A 67 15.00 1.29 9.49
N ARG A 68 14.17 0.53 8.78
CA ARG A 68 13.86 -0.88 9.11
C ARG A 68 14.84 -1.89 8.53
N THR A 69 15.74 -1.48 7.64
CA THR A 69 16.72 -2.39 7.03
C THR A 69 18.02 -1.63 6.81
N GLU A 70 19.12 -2.24 7.24
CA GLU A 70 20.45 -1.75 6.93
C GLU A 70 20.69 -1.93 5.42
N ILE A 71 20.73 -0.82 4.69
CA ILE A 71 21.01 -0.82 3.26
C ILE A 71 22.51 -1.02 3.08
N ILE A 72 22.95 -2.27 2.89
CA ILE A 72 24.35 -2.57 2.59
C ILE A 72 24.59 -2.27 1.12
N THR A 73 25.50 -1.34 0.84
CA THR A 73 25.91 -1.02 -0.53
C THR A 73 26.89 -2.07 -1.05
N PHE A 74 26.98 -2.25 -2.37
CA PHE A 74 27.96 -3.16 -2.98
C PHE A 74 29.43 -2.82 -2.64
N VAL A 75 29.70 -1.61 -2.16
CA VAL A 75 31.03 -1.15 -1.73
C VAL A 75 31.34 -1.53 -0.27
N GLU A 76 30.32 -1.78 0.56
CA GLU A 76 30.47 -2.18 1.97
C GLU A 76 30.54 -3.69 2.19
N ALA A 77 30.35 -4.50 1.14
CA ALA A 77 30.36 -5.96 1.18
C ALA A 77 31.76 -6.58 1.01
#